data_AF-A0A8J7JAC0-F1
#
_entry.id   AF-A0A8J7JAC0-F1
#
_cell.length_a   1.000
_cell.length_b   1.000
_cell.length_c   1.000
_cell.angle_alpha   90.00
_cell.angle_beta   90.00
_cell.angle_gamma   90.00
#
_symmetry.space_group_name_H-M   'P 1'
#
loop_
_entity.id
_entity.type
_entity.pdbx_description
1 polymer ?
#
loop_
_entity_poly.entity_id
_entity_poly.type
_entity_poly.pdbx_seq_one_letter_code
_entity_poly.pdbx_strand_id
1 'polypeptide(L)'
;MTETIKNRTEEEIMALIFIPESVATELSQLGGKGNDKQLFLLPFVGFHGKNFEVTFNPLETLPEVEREKYASKSRQDNLEIEGIVHLRFEGNGEKYRVSAPVGKVSEEYKLIA
;
A
#
# COMPACT_ATOMS: atom_id res chain seq x y z
N MET A 1 -9.59 -5.75 4.42
CA MET A 1 -8.34 -5.62 3.62
C MET A 1 -7.78 -6.98 3.21
N THR A 2 -7.32 -7.82 4.14
CA THR A 2 -6.76 -9.17 3.82
C THR A 2 -7.74 -10.05 3.04
N GLU A 3 -9.01 -10.11 3.45
CA GLU A 3 -10.06 -10.84 2.71
C GLU A 3 -10.30 -10.27 1.31
N THR A 4 -10.20 -8.95 1.16
CA THR A 4 -10.31 -8.28 -0.14
C THR A 4 -9.17 -8.73 -1.06
N ILE A 5 -7.93 -8.65 -0.59
CA ILE A 5 -6.75 -9.10 -1.36
C ILE A 5 -6.86 -10.58 -1.75
N LYS A 6 -7.41 -11.42 -0.86
CA LYS A 6 -7.48 -12.86 -1.09
C LYS A 6 -8.57 -13.28 -2.08
N ASN A 7 -9.76 -12.67 -1.99
CA ASN A 7 -10.99 -13.24 -2.54
C ASN A 7 -11.73 -12.32 -3.54
N ARG A 8 -11.25 -11.10 -3.76
CA ARG A 8 -11.95 -10.08 -4.55
C ARG A 8 -11.26 -9.79 -5.87
N THR A 9 -11.96 -9.13 -6.78
CA THR A 9 -11.45 -8.81 -8.12
C THR A 9 -10.27 -7.84 -8.04
N GLU A 10 -9.49 -7.75 -9.12
CA GLU A 10 -8.41 -6.77 -9.20
C GLU A 10 -8.93 -5.34 -8.93
N GLU A 11 -10.08 -4.96 -9.48
CA GLU A 11 -10.70 -3.65 -9.23
C GLU A 11 -11.03 -3.41 -7.75
N GLU A 12 -11.56 -4.41 -7.06
CA GLU A 12 -11.87 -4.33 -5.63
C GLU A 12 -10.59 -4.27 -4.77
N ILE A 13 -9.51 -4.96 -5.18
CA ILE A 13 -8.20 -4.85 -4.55
C ILE A 13 -7.64 -3.44 -4.76
N MET A 14 -7.82 -2.88 -5.95
CA MET A 14 -7.38 -1.53 -6.28
C MET A 14 -8.10 -0.46 -5.46
N ALA A 15 -9.36 -0.67 -5.10
CA ALA A 15 -10.12 0.25 -4.24
C ALA A 15 -9.59 0.33 -2.79
N LEU A 16 -8.72 -0.60 -2.37
CA LEU A 16 -8.04 -0.53 -1.08
C LEU A 16 -6.91 0.50 -1.07
N ILE A 17 -6.48 0.98 -2.23
CA ILE A 17 -5.30 1.83 -2.34
C ILE A 17 -5.67 3.29 -2.49
N PHE A 18 -5.04 4.10 -1.66
CA PHE A 18 -5.08 5.54 -1.74
C PHE A 18 -3.78 6.06 -2.33
N ILE A 19 -3.89 6.83 -3.41
CA ILE A 19 -2.75 7.51 -4.03
C ILE A 19 -2.90 8.99 -3.69
N PRO A 20 -1.99 9.55 -2.88
CA PRO A 20 -2.01 10.97 -2.57
C PRO A 20 -1.91 11.83 -3.84
N GLU A 21 -2.53 13.01 -3.83
CA GLU A 21 -2.51 13.92 -4.97
C GLU A 21 -1.09 14.40 -5.29
N SER A 22 -0.24 14.55 -4.27
CA SER A 22 1.19 14.86 -4.43
C SER A 22 1.90 13.80 -5.26
N VAL A 23 1.72 12.52 -4.94
CA VAL A 23 2.27 11.37 -5.67
C VAL A 23 1.72 11.32 -7.09
N ALA A 24 0.41 11.53 -7.27
CA ALA A 24 -0.20 11.59 -8.59
C ALA A 24 0.36 12.74 -9.45
N THR A 25 0.67 13.88 -8.82
CA THR A 25 1.26 15.06 -9.46
C THR A 25 2.70 14.80 -9.87
N GLU A 26 3.51 14.23 -8.97
CA GLU A 26 4.89 13.83 -9.25
C GLU A 26 4.98 12.86 -10.42
N LEU A 27 4.11 11.84 -10.46
CA LEU A 27 4.05 10.88 -11.57
C LEU A 27 3.70 11.57 -12.88
N SER A 28 2.74 12.48 -12.87
CA SER A 28 2.35 13.24 -14.07
C SER A 28 3.50 14.12 -14.58
N GLN A 29 4.28 14.73 -13.67
CA GLN A 29 5.45 15.53 -14.02
C GLN A 29 6.59 14.69 -14.61
N LEU A 30 6.71 13.42 -14.20
CA LEU A 30 7.66 12.46 -14.76
C LEU A 30 7.23 11.87 -16.11
N GLY A 31 6.16 12.39 -16.72
CA GLY A 31 5.61 11.92 -17.99
C GLY A 31 4.71 10.69 -17.86
N GLY A 32 4.29 10.37 -16.63
CA GLY A 32 3.38 9.29 -16.35
C GLY A 32 1.97 9.55 -16.87
N LYS A 33 1.30 8.50 -17.34
CA LYS A 33 -0.11 8.53 -17.77
C LYS A 33 -0.99 8.06 -16.60
N GLY A 34 -2.29 8.41 -16.62
CA GLY A 34 -3.23 8.06 -15.53
C GLY A 34 -3.31 6.56 -15.18
N ASN A 35 -2.84 5.70 -16.09
CA ASN A 35 -2.71 4.25 -15.99
C ASN A 35 -1.62 3.81 -14.99
N ASP A 36 -0.63 4.66 -14.71
CA ASP A 36 0.55 4.33 -13.90
C ASP A 36 0.21 4.11 -12.42
N LYS A 37 -0.99 4.51 -12.01
CA LYS A 37 -1.60 4.11 -10.75
C LYS A 37 -1.61 2.58 -10.60
N GLN A 38 -1.84 1.83 -11.70
CA GLN A 38 -1.80 0.37 -11.74
C GLN A 38 -0.42 -0.22 -11.42
N LEU A 39 0.67 0.53 -11.59
CA LEU A 39 2.03 0.02 -11.32
C LEU A 39 2.30 -0.14 -9.82
N PHE A 40 1.71 0.71 -8.96
CA PHE A 40 1.75 0.55 -7.49
C PHE A 40 0.95 -0.66 -7.00
N LEU A 41 0.14 -1.23 -7.89
CA LEU A 41 -0.92 -2.19 -7.57
C LEU A 41 -0.60 -3.61 -8.02
N LEU A 42 0.22 -3.76 -9.06
CA LEU A 42 0.74 -5.05 -9.54
C LEU A 42 1.28 -5.95 -8.40
N PRO A 43 2.02 -5.42 -7.40
CA PRO A 43 2.54 -6.27 -6.34
C PRO A 43 1.45 -6.92 -5.48
N PHE A 44 0.29 -6.28 -5.28
CA PHE A 44 -0.81 -6.79 -4.46
C PHE A 44 -1.70 -7.78 -5.21
N VAL A 45 -1.90 -7.57 -6.52
CA VAL A 45 -2.61 -8.51 -7.40
C VAL A 45 -1.93 -9.89 -7.40
N GLY A 46 -0.61 -9.92 -7.30
CA GLY A 46 0.17 -11.16 -7.17
C GLY A 46 -0.18 -12.03 -5.96
N PHE A 47 -0.92 -11.52 -4.98
CA PHE A 47 -1.37 -12.25 -3.80
C PHE A 47 -2.80 -12.81 -3.93
N HIS A 48 -3.53 -12.46 -4.99
CA HIS A 48 -4.89 -12.94 -5.22
C HIS A 48 -4.95 -14.47 -5.28
N GLY A 49 -5.89 -15.06 -4.54
CA GLY A 49 -6.04 -16.52 -4.43
C GLY A 49 -4.91 -17.25 -3.70
N LYS A 50 -3.89 -16.53 -3.19
CA LYS A 50 -2.77 -17.14 -2.46
C LYS A 50 -3.01 -17.13 -0.96
N ASN A 51 -2.42 -18.10 -0.25
CA ASN A 51 -2.37 -18.13 1.21
C ASN A 51 -1.10 -17.41 1.68
N PHE A 52 -1.22 -16.10 1.92
CA PHE A 52 -0.10 -15.25 2.32
C PHE A 52 -0.15 -14.89 3.80
N GLU A 53 1.01 -14.60 4.35
CA GLU A 53 1.19 -14.07 5.70
C GLU A 53 1.06 -12.54 5.68
N VAL A 54 0.49 -12.00 6.75
CA VAL A 54 0.35 -10.56 6.98
C VAL A 54 1.03 -10.20 8.29
N THR A 55 1.96 -9.27 8.23
CA THR A 55 2.58 -8.67 9.41
C THR A 55 2.28 -7.18 9.41
N PHE A 56 1.90 -6.63 10.56
CA PHE A 56 1.69 -5.20 10.74
C PHE A 56 2.68 -4.66 11.76
N ASN A 57 3.40 -3.61 11.37
CA ASN A 57 4.33 -2.89 12.22
C ASN A 57 3.75 -1.51 12.49
N PRO A 58 3.29 -1.23 13.72
CA PRO A 58 2.82 0.10 14.10
C PRO A 58 3.93 1.13 13.89
N LEU A 59 3.57 2.35 13.49
CA LEU A 59 4.55 3.39 13.17
C LEU A 59 5.51 3.63 14.34
N GLU A 60 5.02 3.58 15.58
CA GLU A 60 5.79 3.77 16.81
C GLU A 60 6.96 2.79 16.96
N THR A 61 6.84 1.59 16.38
CA THR A 61 7.82 0.50 16.46
C THR A 61 8.93 0.60 15.43
N LEU A 62 8.80 1.51 14.46
CA LEU A 62 9.77 1.68 13.39
C LEU A 62 10.99 2.52 13.86
N PRO A 63 12.15 2.37 13.19
CA PRO A 63 13.29 3.25 13.39
C PRO A 63 12.92 4.73 13.23
N GLU A 64 13.58 5.61 13.98
CA GLU A 64 13.29 7.06 13.99
C GLU A 64 13.29 7.67 12.57
N VAL A 65 14.28 7.32 11.76
CA VAL A 65 14.40 7.80 10.37
C VAL A 65 13.18 7.42 9.52
N GLU A 66 12.59 6.25 9.75
CA GLU A 66 11.40 5.82 9.02
C GLU A 66 10.17 6.56 9.54
N ARG A 67 10.04 6.73 10.85
CA ARG A 67 8.95 7.51 11.46
C ARG A 67 8.94 8.95 10.94
N GLU A 68 10.09 9.60 10.85
CA GLU A 68 10.20 10.96 10.32
C GLU A 68 9.77 11.07 8.86
N LYS A 69 10.15 10.08 8.04
CA LYS A 69 9.73 9.99 6.64
C LYS A 69 8.21 9.93 6.51
N TYR A 70 7.56 9.07 7.29
CA TYR A 70 6.10 8.93 7.25
C TYR A 70 5.37 10.09 7.91
N ALA A 71 5.93 10.73 8.94
CA ALA A 71 5.38 11.95 9.52
C ALA A 71 5.40 13.12 8.52
N SER A 72 6.48 13.24 7.72
CA SER A 72 6.56 14.25 6.66
C SER A 72 5.52 14.01 5.56
N LYS A 73 5.37 12.76 5.10
CA LYS A 73 4.32 12.38 4.14
C LYS A 73 2.91 12.64 4.69
N SER A 74 2.65 12.24 5.93
CA SER A 74 1.37 12.45 6.63
C SER A 74 0.96 13.93 6.63
N ARG A 75 1.93 14.84 6.86
CA ARG A 75 1.69 16.29 6.83
C ARG A 75 1.47 16.83 5.42
N GLN A 76 2.27 16.37 4.45
CA GLN A 76 2.17 16.82 3.06
C GLN A 76 0.82 16.45 2.44
N ASP A 77 0.32 15.25 2.75
CA ASP A 77 -0.87 14.68 2.12
C ASP A 77 -2.13 14.74 2.99
N ASN A 78 -2.01 15.31 4.20
CA ASN A 78 -3.06 15.33 5.23
C ASN A 78 -3.63 13.92 5.50
N LEU A 79 -2.74 12.96 5.73
CA LEU A 79 -3.04 11.55 5.98
C LEU A 79 -2.61 11.14 7.38
N GLU A 80 -3.34 10.23 7.98
CA GLU A 80 -2.95 9.57 9.23
C GLU A 80 -2.40 8.17 8.92
N ILE A 81 -1.08 8.04 8.91
CA ILE A 81 -0.39 6.74 8.74
C ILE A 81 -0.26 6.06 10.12
N GLU A 82 -0.86 4.89 10.28
CA GLU A 82 -0.85 4.13 11.54
C GLU A 82 0.29 3.10 11.59
N GLY A 83 0.81 2.68 10.44
CA GLY A 83 1.94 1.76 10.36
C GLY A 83 2.19 1.21 8.98
N ILE A 84 2.95 0.11 8.91
CA ILE A 84 3.34 -0.57 7.68
C ILE A 84 2.79 -1.98 7.71
N VAL A 85 2.09 -2.37 6.65
CA VAL A 85 1.71 -3.76 6.43
C VAL A 85 2.71 -4.42 5.50
N HIS A 86 3.06 -5.67 5.82
CA HIS A 86 3.93 -6.52 5.03
C HIS A 86 3.14 -7.77 4.65
N LEU A 87 3.09 -8.08 3.35
CA LEU A 87 2.51 -9.30 2.81
C LEU A 87 3.62 -10.21 2.30
N ARG A 88 3.57 -11.49 2.65
CA ARG A 88 4.54 -12.49 2.20
C ARG A 88 3.85 -13.77 1.75
N PHE A 89 4.23 -14.25 0.58
CA PHE A 89 3.86 -15.58 0.09
C PHE A 89 5.12 -16.37 -0.26
N GLU A 90 5.14 -17.64 0.13
CA GLU A 90 6.16 -18.59 -0.27
C GLU A 90 5.49 -19.96 -0.49
N GLY A 91 5.50 -20.44 -1.72
CA GLY A 91 4.83 -21.68 -2.10
C GLY A 91 4.99 -21.98 -3.58
N ASN A 92 4.95 -23.26 -3.97
CA ASN A 92 5.04 -23.72 -5.36
C ASN A 92 6.26 -23.15 -6.14
N GLY A 93 7.38 -22.88 -5.46
CA GLY A 93 8.57 -22.27 -6.06
C GLY A 93 8.50 -20.76 -6.28
N GLU A 94 7.39 -20.12 -5.93
CA GLU A 94 7.20 -18.67 -6.03
C GLU A 94 7.45 -17.98 -4.69
N LYS A 95 7.98 -16.76 -4.73
CA LYS A 95 8.16 -15.90 -3.56
C LYS A 95 7.70 -14.48 -3.89
N TYR A 96 6.66 -14.01 -3.19
CA TYR A 96 6.17 -12.63 -3.31
C TYR A 96 6.30 -11.91 -1.98
N ARG A 97 6.74 -10.66 -2.02
CA ARG A 97 6.82 -9.77 -0.86
C ARG A 97 6.43 -8.37 -1.30
N VAL A 98 5.51 -7.75 -0.58
CA VAL A 98 5.16 -6.34 -0.75
C VAL A 98 4.93 -5.72 0.62
N SER A 99 5.27 -4.45 0.75
CA SER A 99 4.93 -3.64 1.91
C SER A 99 4.31 -2.33 1.48
N ALA A 100 3.33 -1.85 2.24
CA ALA A 100 2.79 -0.51 2.07
C ALA A 100 2.43 0.11 3.42
N PRO A 101 2.55 1.45 3.54
CA PRO A 101 1.91 2.17 4.62
C PRO A 101 0.41 1.94 4.63
N VAL A 102 -0.17 1.90 5.82
CA VAL A 102 -1.62 1.82 6.03
C VAL A 102 -2.06 2.98 6.90
N GLY A 103 -3.20 3.57 6.54
CA GLY A 103 -3.75 4.73 7.23
C GLY A 103 -5.23 4.90 6.94
N LYS A 104 -5.87 5.81 7.69
CA LYS A 104 -7.29 6.13 7.49
C LYS A 104 -7.45 7.24 6.45
N VAL A 105 -8.37 7.01 5.52
CA VAL A 105 -8.81 7.97 4.52
C VAL A 105 -10.33 7.96 4.50
N SER A 106 -10.95 9.07 4.89
CA SER A 106 -12.43 9.19 4.95
C SER A 106 -13.08 8.02 5.72
N GLU A 107 -12.59 7.74 6.94
CA GLU A 107 -13.03 6.64 7.82
C GLU A 107 -12.68 5.20 7.37
N GLU A 108 -12.09 5.02 6.18
CA GLU A 108 -11.68 3.69 5.70
C GLU A 108 -10.17 3.49 5.78
N TYR A 109 -9.75 2.29 6.20
CA TYR A 109 -8.35 1.89 6.12
C TYR A 109 -7.93 1.63 4.68
N LYS A 110 -6.92 2.36 4.23
CA LYS A 110 -6.33 2.25 2.90
C LYS A 110 -4.84 1.91 2.98
N LEU A 111 -4.38 1.18 1.97
CA LEU A 111 -2.96 1.06 1.65
C LEU A 111 -2.54 2.34 0.92
N ILE A 112 -1.50 3.02 1.39
CA ILE A 112 -1.07 4.30 0.84
C ILE A 112 0.15 4.07 -0.07
N ALA A 113 0.10 4.59 -1.30
CA ALA A 113 1.19 4.48 -2.27
C ALA A 113 2.36 5.45 -1.98
#